data_AF-A0A1B2ABR6-F1
#
_entry.id   AF-A0A1B2ABR6-F1
#
_cell.length_a   1.000
_cell.length_b   1.000
_cell.length_c   1.000
_cell.angle_alpha   90.00
_cell.angle_beta   90.00
_cell.angle_gamma   90.00
#
_symmetry.space_group_name_H-M   'P 1'
#
loop_
_entity.id
_entity.type
_entity.pdbx_description
1 polymer ?
#
loop_
_entity_poly.entity_id
_entity_poly.type
_entity_poly.pdbx_seq_one_letter_code
_entity_poly.pdbx_strand_id
1 'polypeptide(L)'
;MRTGTIVIAVMLAAAPHYIAAAEGKANASVEAETEITVAASMLPIAVSNDSNKYWLDYQTDVSEAKRELASDLDRATDEEDVREAWAEYYRELHDAQKDYSKEMAERGYRVADFKTDADIMVALLR
;
A
#
# COMPACT_ATOMS: atom_id res chain seq x y z
N MET A 1 -2.36 56.15 -27.72
CA MET A 1 -1.75 55.34 -28.80
C MET A 1 -2.49 54.01 -28.86
N ARG A 2 -3.05 53.70 -30.05
CA ARG A 2 -3.28 52.36 -30.65
C ARG A 2 -4.07 51.31 -29.82
N THR A 3 -5.34 51.07 -30.19
CA THR A 3 -5.88 49.81 -30.82
C THR A 3 -5.70 48.54 -29.96
N GLY A 4 -6.71 47.71 -29.70
CA GLY A 4 -8.03 47.55 -30.31
C GLY A 4 -8.89 46.53 -29.55
N THR A 5 -10.16 46.55 -29.92
CA THR A 5 -11.33 45.83 -29.42
C THR A 5 -11.23 44.30 -29.47
N ILE A 6 -11.76 43.61 -28.44
CA ILE A 6 -12.61 42.43 -28.63
C ILE A 6 -13.79 42.51 -27.65
N VAL A 7 -14.99 42.62 -28.20
CA VAL A 7 -16.28 42.42 -27.52
C VAL A 7 -16.57 40.92 -27.57
N ILE A 8 -16.82 40.28 -26.43
CA ILE A 8 -17.57 39.03 -26.40
C ILE A 8 -18.81 39.26 -25.57
N ALA A 9 -19.94 39.28 -26.28
CA ALA A 9 -21.27 39.32 -25.73
C ALA A 9 -21.48 38.11 -24.80
N VAL A 10 -21.88 38.37 -23.57
CA VAL A 10 -22.48 37.37 -22.68
C VAL A 10 -23.87 37.08 -23.24
N MET A 11 -24.02 35.99 -23.99
CA MET A 11 -25.33 35.42 -24.27
C MET A 11 -25.69 34.41 -23.19
N LEU A 12 -26.73 34.80 -22.46
CA LEU A 12 -27.54 34.05 -21.51
C LEU A 12 -27.96 32.68 -22.07
N ALA A 13 -27.68 31.62 -21.31
CA ALA A 13 -28.44 30.37 -21.37
C ALA A 13 -28.76 29.95 -19.93
N ALA A 14 -29.97 30.30 -19.48
CA ALA A 14 -30.59 29.61 -18.37
C ALA A 14 -30.99 28.22 -18.86
N ALA A 15 -30.38 27.17 -18.33
CA ALA A 15 -30.89 25.81 -18.44
C ALA A 15 -31.34 25.34 -17.04
N PRO A 16 -32.58 24.87 -16.87
CA PRO A 16 -33.05 24.28 -15.63
C PRO A 16 -32.37 22.93 -15.36
N HIS A 17 -32.01 22.73 -14.09
CA HIS A 17 -31.93 21.49 -13.33
C HIS A 17 -31.90 20.16 -14.13
N TYR A 18 -30.72 19.52 -14.14
CA TYR A 18 -30.61 18.07 -14.11
C TYR A 18 -29.93 17.67 -12.80
N ILE A 19 -30.69 17.58 -11.70
CA ILE A 19 -30.33 16.69 -10.60
C ILE A 19 -31.04 15.38 -10.90
N ALA A 20 -30.26 14.33 -11.20
CA ALA A 20 -30.57 12.90 -11.07
C ALA A 20 -29.84 12.11 -12.16
N ALA A 21 -28.58 11.75 -11.94
CA ALA A 21 -27.88 10.67 -12.65
C ALA A 21 -26.48 10.35 -12.11
N ALA A 22 -25.93 11.14 -11.19
CA ALA A 22 -24.57 10.91 -10.65
C ALA A 22 -24.55 10.00 -9.40
N GLU A 23 -25.66 9.91 -8.65
CA GLU A 23 -25.69 9.25 -7.34
C GLU A 23 -25.71 7.71 -7.43
N GLY A 24 -26.25 7.14 -8.51
CA GLY A 24 -26.39 5.68 -8.64
C GLY A 24 -25.07 4.94 -8.91
N LYS A 25 -24.09 5.57 -9.54
CA LYS A 25 -22.79 4.93 -9.85
C LYS A 25 -21.82 5.01 -8.67
N ALA A 26 -21.81 6.13 -7.94
CA ALA A 26 -20.98 6.28 -6.75
C ALA A 26 -21.42 5.31 -5.64
N ASN A 27 -22.73 5.17 -5.41
CA ASN A 27 -23.24 4.27 -4.39
C ASN A 27 -23.00 2.80 -4.75
N ALA A 28 -23.16 2.39 -6.02
CA ALA A 28 -22.88 1.00 -6.42
C ALA A 28 -21.40 0.61 -6.27
N SER A 29 -20.46 1.52 -6.55
CA SER A 29 -19.03 1.28 -6.33
C SER A 29 -18.67 1.21 -4.84
N VAL A 30 -19.23 2.11 -4.02
CA VAL A 30 -19.01 2.09 -2.57
C VAL A 30 -19.61 0.83 -1.95
N GLU A 31 -20.83 0.44 -2.31
CA GLU A 31 -21.46 -0.79 -1.81
C GLU A 31 -20.68 -2.05 -2.22
N ALA A 32 -20.17 -2.10 -3.46
CA ALA A 32 -19.35 -3.22 -3.93
C ALA A 32 -17.98 -3.29 -3.20
N GLU A 33 -17.32 -2.15 -2.96
CA GLU A 33 -16.07 -2.09 -2.19
C GLU A 33 -16.30 -2.47 -0.71
N THR A 34 -17.44 -2.06 -0.14
CA THR A 34 -17.84 -2.41 1.23
C THR A 34 -18.15 -3.90 1.35
N GLU A 35 -18.79 -4.51 0.35
CA GLU A 35 -19.09 -5.94 0.34
C GLU A 35 -17.82 -6.80 0.18
N ILE A 36 -16.89 -6.39 -0.69
CA ILE A 36 -15.60 -7.08 -0.88
C ILE A 36 -14.75 -7.05 0.40
N THR A 37 -14.70 -5.90 1.09
CA THR A 37 -13.93 -5.76 2.34
C THR A 37 -14.55 -6.57 3.48
N VAL A 38 -15.88 -6.58 3.62
CA VAL A 38 -16.57 -7.43 4.60
C VAL A 38 -16.34 -8.91 4.28
N ALA A 39 -16.44 -9.33 3.02
CA ALA A 39 -16.20 -10.72 2.61
C ALA A 39 -14.74 -11.16 2.90
N ALA A 40 -13.75 -10.32 2.63
CA ALA A 40 -12.35 -10.58 2.95
C ALA A 40 -12.11 -10.71 4.47
N SER A 41 -12.83 -9.93 5.29
CA SER A 41 -12.73 -10.01 6.74
C SER A 41 -13.30 -11.31 7.34
N MET A 42 -14.17 -12.01 6.61
CA MET A 42 -14.75 -13.29 7.02
C MET A 42 -13.85 -14.49 6.72
N LEU A 43 -12.76 -14.31 5.95
CA LEU A 43 -11.81 -15.38 5.69
C LEU A 43 -11.09 -15.80 6.99
N PRO A 44 -10.78 -17.11 7.15
CA PRO A 44 -9.96 -17.57 8.25
C PRO A 44 -8.59 -16.89 8.22
N ILE A 45 -8.01 -16.65 9.40
CA ILE A 45 -6.67 -16.08 9.52
C ILE A 45 -5.65 -17.15 9.15
N ALA A 46 -4.68 -16.78 8.31
CA ALA A 46 -3.54 -17.60 7.95
C ALA A 46 -2.73 -18.01 9.19
N VAL A 47 -2.27 -19.25 9.21
CA VAL A 47 -1.42 -19.74 10.29
C VAL A 47 0.01 -19.24 10.05
N SER A 48 0.56 -18.50 11.02
CA SER A 48 1.93 -17.97 11.01
C SER A 48 2.85 -18.84 11.88
N ASN A 49 3.06 -20.10 11.47
CA ASN A 49 3.99 -21.03 12.13
C ASN A 49 4.56 -22.03 11.10
N ASP A 50 5.45 -22.91 11.55
CA ASP A 50 6.21 -23.85 10.73
C ASP A 50 5.36 -24.88 9.95
N SER A 51 4.05 -24.98 10.23
CA SER A 51 3.16 -25.82 9.43
C SER A 51 2.77 -25.19 8.09
N ASN A 52 2.93 -23.87 7.95
CA ASN A 52 2.65 -23.13 6.73
C ASN A 52 3.95 -22.82 5.98
N LYS A 53 4.22 -23.54 4.89
CA LYS A 53 5.47 -23.33 4.13
C LYS A 53 5.67 -21.89 3.64
N TYR A 54 4.59 -21.18 3.30
CA TYR A 54 4.68 -19.79 2.84
C TYR A 54 5.08 -18.83 3.97
N TRP A 55 4.75 -19.21 5.22
CA TRP A 55 5.25 -18.48 6.38
C TRP A 55 6.74 -18.73 6.58
N LEU A 56 7.22 -19.95 6.35
CA LEU A 56 8.66 -20.26 6.39
C LEU A 56 9.43 -19.55 5.28
N ASP A 57 8.86 -19.47 4.08
CA ASP A 57 9.42 -18.71 2.95
C ASP A 57 9.55 -17.22 3.34
N TYR A 58 8.47 -16.61 3.84
CA TYR A 58 8.51 -15.24 4.39
C TYR A 58 9.59 -15.04 5.47
N GLN A 59 9.73 -15.98 6.42
CA GLN A 59 10.78 -15.88 7.44
C GLN A 59 12.20 -16.01 6.87
N THR A 60 12.35 -16.76 5.78
CA THR A 60 13.62 -16.90 5.06
C THR A 60 13.99 -15.57 4.40
N ASP A 61 13.06 -14.98 3.65
CA ASP A 61 13.26 -13.69 2.97
C ASP A 61 13.60 -12.57 3.98
N VAL A 62 12.88 -12.51 5.09
CA VAL A 62 13.18 -11.56 6.19
C VAL A 62 14.57 -11.78 6.77
N SER A 63 15.00 -13.04 6.91
CA SER A 63 16.32 -13.36 7.45
C SER A 63 17.45 -13.01 6.47
N GLU A 64 17.21 -13.20 5.17
CA GLU A 64 18.14 -12.79 4.11
C GLU A 64 18.27 -11.27 4.05
N ALA A 65 17.15 -10.53 4.04
CA ALA A 65 17.15 -9.08 4.06
C ALA A 65 17.89 -8.51 5.29
N LYS A 66 17.74 -9.14 6.47
CA LYS A 66 18.50 -8.76 7.69
C LYS A 66 20.00 -8.99 7.55
N ARG A 67 20.40 -10.10 6.92
CA ARG A 67 21.82 -10.42 6.67
C ARG A 67 22.44 -9.42 5.70
N GLU A 68 21.71 -9.05 4.66
CA GLU A 68 22.16 -8.07 3.66
C GLU A 68 22.27 -6.68 4.26
N LEU A 69 21.25 -6.21 4.99
CA LEU A 69 21.32 -4.97 5.77
C LEU A 69 22.56 -4.92 6.66
N ALA A 70 22.83 -5.98 7.43
CA ALA A 70 24.01 -6.02 8.30
C ALA A 70 25.32 -5.91 7.49
N SER A 71 25.35 -6.52 6.31
CA SER A 71 26.51 -6.47 5.42
C SER A 71 26.69 -5.10 4.77
N ASP A 72 25.61 -4.43 4.40
CA ASP A 72 25.63 -3.11 3.77
C ASP A 72 25.98 -2.02 4.79
N LEU A 73 25.45 -2.11 6.01
CA LEU A 73 25.82 -1.21 7.11
C LEU A 73 27.29 -1.35 7.51
N ASP A 74 27.88 -2.55 7.42
CA ASP A 74 29.33 -2.75 7.66
C ASP A 74 30.20 -2.09 6.58
N ARG A 75 29.68 -1.97 5.34
CA ARG A 75 30.37 -1.36 4.20
C ARG A 75 30.07 0.12 4.01
N ALA A 76 29.02 0.64 4.63
CA ALA A 76 28.59 2.02 4.50
C ALA A 76 29.69 2.99 4.93
N THR A 77 29.93 4.01 4.11
CA THR A 77 31.00 4.99 4.32
C THR A 77 30.49 6.36 4.72
N ASP A 78 29.23 6.65 4.41
CA ASP A 78 28.54 7.88 4.79
C ASP A 78 27.08 7.64 5.22
N GLU A 79 26.41 8.72 5.62
CA GLU A 79 25.02 8.69 6.07
C GLU A 79 24.04 8.33 4.94
N GLU A 80 24.41 8.61 3.68
CA GLU A 80 23.59 8.28 2.52
C GLU A 80 23.57 6.77 2.29
N ASP A 81 24.73 6.11 2.37
CA ASP A 81 24.86 4.65 2.31
C ASP A 81 24.02 3.97 3.40
N VAL A 82 24.09 4.46 4.64
CA VAL A 82 23.30 3.90 5.76
C VAL A 82 21.81 4.00 5.50
N ARG A 83 21.35 5.17 5.05
CA ARG A 83 19.94 5.41 4.74
C ARG A 83 19.46 4.54 3.58
N GLU A 84 20.28 4.38 2.54
CA GLU A 84 19.97 3.53 1.39
C GLU A 84 19.85 2.06 1.79
N ALA A 85 20.78 1.54 2.59
CA ALA A 85 20.73 0.18 3.12
C ALA A 85 19.44 -0.10 3.91
N TRP A 86 19.03 0.83 4.78
CA TRP A 86 17.76 0.73 5.49
C TRP A 86 16.55 0.82 4.54
N ALA A 87 16.59 1.71 3.55
CA ALA A 87 15.50 1.84 2.58
C ALA A 87 15.32 0.59 1.71
N GLU A 88 16.40 -0.08 1.33
CA GLU A 88 16.38 -1.38 0.65
C GLU A 88 15.76 -2.45 1.56
N TYR A 89 16.24 -2.57 2.80
CA TYR A 89 15.69 -3.53 3.78
C TYR A 89 14.16 -3.40 3.94
N TYR A 90 13.63 -2.17 3.97
CA TYR A 90 12.19 -1.96 4.05
C TYR A 90 11.42 -2.33 2.79
N ARG A 91 12.01 -2.12 1.60
CA ARG A 91 11.41 -2.56 0.34
C ARG A 91 11.32 -4.07 0.29
N GLU A 92 12.39 -4.77 0.64
CA GLU A 92 12.43 -6.23 0.72
C GLU A 92 11.43 -6.77 1.75
N LEU A 93 11.35 -6.14 2.93
CA LEU A 93 10.35 -6.53 3.94
C LEU A 93 8.91 -6.36 3.43
N HIS A 94 8.62 -5.25 2.74
CA HIS A 94 7.31 -5.00 2.16
C HIS A 94 6.97 -6.02 1.05
N ASP A 95 7.93 -6.35 0.20
CA ASP A 95 7.72 -7.31 -0.88
C ASP A 95 7.50 -8.74 -0.35
N ALA A 96 8.27 -9.16 0.67
CA ALA A 96 8.04 -10.44 1.35
C ALA A 96 6.64 -10.52 2.01
N GLN A 97 6.20 -9.42 2.66
CA GLN A 97 4.84 -9.35 3.24
C GLN A 97 3.75 -9.44 2.18
N LYS A 98 3.95 -8.77 1.05
CA LYS A 98 3.03 -8.77 -0.09
C LYS A 98 2.93 -10.17 -0.69
N ASP A 99 4.04 -10.86 -0.88
CA ASP A 99 4.07 -12.20 -1.45
C ASP A 99 3.40 -13.22 -0.53
N TYR A 100 3.69 -13.18 0.78
CA TYR A 100 2.97 -14.01 1.75
C TYR A 100 1.46 -13.72 1.74
N SER A 101 1.07 -12.43 1.75
CA SER A 101 -0.33 -12.02 1.73
C SER A 101 -1.05 -12.51 0.48
N LYS A 102 -0.38 -12.43 -0.67
CA LYS A 102 -0.90 -12.93 -1.94
C LYS A 102 -1.10 -14.43 -1.90
N GLU A 103 -0.11 -15.20 -1.46
CA GLU A 103 -0.22 -16.66 -1.36
C GLU A 103 -1.33 -17.08 -0.37
N MET A 104 -1.54 -16.34 0.72
CA MET A 104 -2.64 -16.61 1.66
C MET A 104 -4.01 -16.27 1.05
N ALA A 105 -4.12 -15.13 0.37
CA ALA A 105 -5.36 -14.71 -0.29
C ALA A 105 -5.80 -15.69 -1.38
N GLU A 106 -4.86 -16.16 -2.23
CA GLU A 106 -5.14 -17.16 -3.26
C GLU A 106 -5.62 -18.51 -2.69
N ARG A 107 -5.39 -18.75 -1.39
CA ARG A 107 -5.79 -19.97 -0.67
C ARG A 107 -6.99 -19.77 0.24
N GLY A 108 -7.63 -18.60 0.20
CA GLY A 108 -8.83 -18.30 0.98
C GLY A 108 -8.54 -17.96 2.45
N TYR A 109 -7.35 -17.43 2.74
CA TYR A 109 -6.98 -16.93 4.06
C TYR A 109 -6.77 -15.42 4.02
N ARG A 110 -7.02 -14.76 5.14
CA ARG A 110 -6.54 -13.39 5.39
C ARG A 110 -5.31 -13.44 6.27
N VAL A 111 -4.40 -12.49 6.10
CA VAL A 111 -3.23 -12.34 6.97
C VAL A 111 -3.58 -11.37 8.10
N ALA A 112 -3.22 -11.74 9.33
CA ALA A 112 -3.25 -10.80 10.46
C ALA A 112 -2.03 -9.87 10.37
N ASP A 113 -2.09 -8.70 11.02
CA ASP A 113 -0.98 -7.73 10.96
C ASP A 113 0.37 -8.40 11.17
N PHE A 114 1.30 -8.13 10.25
CA PHE A 114 2.68 -8.50 10.41
C PHE A 114 3.21 -7.78 11.64
N LYS A 115 3.79 -8.53 12.58
CA LYS A 115 4.58 -7.94 13.64
C LYS A 115 5.83 -7.38 12.97
N THR A 116 5.81 -6.08 12.65
CA THR A 116 6.91 -5.45 11.93
C THR A 116 7.92 -4.89 12.92
N ASP A 117 9.20 -5.00 12.58
CA ASP A 117 10.27 -4.27 13.25
C ASP A 117 10.12 -2.74 13.06
N ALA A 118 9.12 -2.27 12.30
CA ALA A 118 8.80 -0.84 12.15
C ALA A 118 8.38 -0.17 13.48
N ASP A 119 7.80 -0.94 14.42
CA ASP A 119 7.56 -0.46 15.79
C ASP A 119 8.87 -0.08 16.51
N ILE A 120 10.01 -0.65 16.10
CA ILE A 120 11.34 -0.35 16.65
C ILE A 120 11.94 0.91 16.00
N MET A 121 11.56 1.24 14.77
CA MET A 121 12.20 2.30 13.99
C MET A 121 11.55 3.68 14.17
N VAL A 122 10.27 3.74 14.57
CA VAL A 122 9.66 4.97 15.11
C VAL A 122 10.41 5.50 16.34
N ALA A 123 11.15 4.63 17.05
CA ALA A 123 12.00 5.03 18.18
C ALA A 123 13.39 5.56 17.77
N LEU A 124 13.85 5.34 16.53
CA LEU A 124 15.21 5.71 16.08
C LEU A 124 15.25 6.94 15.15
N LEU A 125 14.10 7.44 14.70
CA LEU A 125 13.97 8.68 13.91
C LEU A 125 13.53 9.90 14.75
N ARG A 126 13.77 9.89 16.07
CA ARG A 126 13.49 11.02 16.98
C ARG A 126 14.74 11.66 17.53
#